data_AF-A0A2N2T4L2-F1
#
_entry.id   AF-A0A2N2T4L2-F1
#
_cell.length_a   1.000
_cell.length_b   1.000
_cell.length_c   1.000
_cell.angle_alpha   90.00
_cell.angle_beta   90.00
_cell.angle_gamma   90.00
#
_symmetry.space_group_name_H-M   'P 1'
#
loop_
_entity.id
_entity.type
_entity.pdbx_description
1 polymer ?
#
loop_
_entity_poly.entity_id
_entity_poly.type
_entity_poly.pdbx_seq_one_letter_code
_entity_poly.pdbx_strand_id
1 'polypeptide(L)' 'MTKHEQHIRAHCAQHGITIEVLPSGAVRFTGHGVSLTAADIASVNTANLTAYEPRKGHALRNV' A
#
# COMPACT_ATOMS: atom_id res chain seq x y z
N MET A 1 -1.87 17.51 5.59
CA MET A 1 -1.87 16.58 4.44
C MET A 1 -0.86 17.08 3.43
N THR A 2 0.17 16.30 3.14
CA THR A 2 1.27 16.70 2.26
C THR A 2 0.92 16.44 0.78
N LYS A 3 1.64 17.11 -0.15
CA LYS A 3 1.49 16.87 -1.60
C LYS A 3 1.76 15.40 -1.97
N HIS A 4 2.67 14.75 -1.25
CA HIS A 4 2.98 13.32 -1.42
C HIS A 4 1.81 12.43 -1.03
N GLU A 5 1.22 12.64 0.15
CA GLU A 5 0.04 11.87 0.59
C GLU A 5 -1.15 12.04 -0.36
N GLN A 6 -1.38 13.26 -0.88
CA GLN A 6 -2.39 13.51 -1.90
C GLN A 6 -2.13 12.71 -3.17
N HIS A 7 -0.87 12.66 -3.62
CA HIS A 7 -0.49 11.90 -4.81
C HIS A 7 -0.74 10.40 -4.62
N ILE A 8 -0.38 9.83 -3.46
CA ILE A 8 -0.65 8.42 -3.13
C ILE A 8 -2.15 8.14 -3.09
N ARG A 9 -2.94 8.99 -2.43
CA ARG A 9 -4.40 8.82 -2.36
C ARG A 9 -5.05 8.91 -3.74
N ALA A 10 -4.61 9.83 -4.60
CA ALA A 10 -5.10 9.96 -5.97
C ALA A 10 -4.76 8.71 -6.79
N HIS A 11 -3.53 8.20 -6.69
CA HIS A 11 -3.12 6.95 -7.34
C HIS A 11 -3.98 5.77 -6.87
N CYS A 12 -4.18 5.61 -5.57
CA CYS A 12 -5.04 4.57 -5.03
C CYS A 12 -6.48 4.68 -5.57
N ALA A 13 -7.05 5.88 -5.59
CA ALA A 13 -8.40 6.11 -6.13
C ALA A 13 -8.51 5.79 -7.63
N GLN A 14 -7.50 6.15 -8.43
CA GLN A 14 -7.44 5.85 -9.86
C GLN A 14 -7.35 4.35 -10.16
N HIS A 15 -6.66 3.60 -9.30
CA HIS A 15 -6.43 2.17 -9.47
C HIS A 15 -7.35 1.28 -8.62
N GLY A 16 -8.39 1.84 -7.99
CA GLY A 16 -9.33 1.06 -7.18
C GLY A 16 -8.70 0.41 -5.94
N ILE A 17 -7.65 1.00 -5.39
CA ILE A 17 -6.98 0.55 -4.18
C ILE A 17 -7.63 1.23 -2.97
N THR A 18 -8.14 0.42 -2.05
CA THR A 18 -8.70 0.88 -0.78
C THR A 18 -7.59 1.14 0.22
N ILE A 19 -7.72 2.25 0.96
CA ILE A 19 -6.80 2.65 2.04
C ILE A 19 -7.56 2.50 3.37
N GLU A 20 -7.04 1.66 4.26
CA GLU A 20 -7.58 1.39 5.59
C GLU A 20 -6.55 1.79 6.65
N VAL A 21 -6.95 2.53 7.67
CA VAL A 21 -6.07 2.87 8.81
C VAL A 21 -6.35 1.89 9.94
N LEU A 22 -5.32 1.15 10.34
CA LEU A 22 -5.39 0.16 11.40
C LEU A 22 -5.33 0.84 12.79
N PRO A 23 -5.86 0.19 13.85
CA PRO A 23 -5.78 0.70 15.22
C PRO A 23 -4.36 0.93 15.73
N SER A 24 -3.36 0.26 15.14
CA SER A 24 -1.94 0.44 15.43
C SER A 24 -1.34 1.72 14.84
N GLY A 25 -2.12 2.49 14.06
CA GLY A 25 -1.65 3.64 13.30
C GLY A 25 -1.07 3.29 11.92
N ALA A 26 -0.86 2.00 11.64
CA ALA A 26 -0.42 1.54 10.32
C ALA A 26 -1.52 1.72 9.27
N VAL A 27 -1.13 1.80 8.00
CA VAL A 27 -2.03 1.99 6.86
C VAL A 27 -1.93 0.78 5.94
N ARG A 28 -3.09 0.17 5.66
CA ARG A 28 -3.22 -0.98 4.77
C ARG A 28 -3.81 -0.54 3.43
N PHE A 29 -3.18 -0.97 2.35
CA PHE A 29 -3.56 -0.72 0.97
C PHE A 29 -3.99 -2.05 0.35
N THR A 30 -5.24 -2.15 -0.10
CA THR A 30 -5.79 -3.39 -0.67
C THR A 30 -6.64 -3.10 -1.91
N GLY A 31 -6.36 -3.78 -3.03
CA GLY A 31 -7.15 -3.67 -4.26
C GLY A 31 -6.33 -4.01 -5.50
N HIS A 32 -6.96 -4.52 -6.57
CA HIS A 32 -6.30 -4.83 -7.85
C HIS A 32 -4.97 -5.61 -7.73
N GLY A 33 -4.89 -6.64 -6.87
CA GLY A 33 -3.67 -7.43 -6.66
C GLY A 33 -2.61 -6.77 -5.77
N VAL A 34 -2.91 -5.61 -5.19
CA VAL A 34 -2.09 -4.95 -4.17
C VAL A 34 -2.56 -5.41 -2.79
N SER A 35 -1.63 -5.85 -1.96
CA SER A 35 -1.83 -6.00 -0.52
C SER A 35 -0.55 -5.55 0.18
N LEU A 36 -0.58 -4.31 0.70
CA LEU A 36 0.57 -3.67 1.33
C LEU A 36 0.14 -3.10 2.68
N THR A 37 0.98 -3.27 3.70
CA THR A 37 0.83 -2.60 4.99
C THR A 37 2.06 -1.73 5.22
N ALA A 38 1.85 -0.44 5.49
CA ALA A 38 2.90 0.53 5.77
C ALA A 38 2.67 1.20 7.11
N ALA A 39 3.72 1.78 7.70
CA ALA A 39 3.60 2.51 8.96
C ALA A 39 2.78 3.79 8.79
N ASP A 40 2.92 4.48 7.66
CA ASP A 40 2.15 5.68 7.32
C ASP A 40 2.09 5.87 5.79
N ILE A 41 1.12 6.63 5.28
CA ILE A 41 1.00 6.98 3.84
C ILE A 41 2.27 7.70 3.35
N ALA A 42 2.90 8.53 4.17
CA ALA A 42 4.12 9.25 3.81
C ALA A 42 5.30 8.31 3.49
N SER A 43 5.30 7.10 4.06
CA SER A 43 6.33 6.08 3.81
C SER A 43 6.10 5.26 2.53
N VAL A 44 4.97 5.47 1.85
CA VAL A 44 4.58 4.69 0.66
C VAL A 44 4.94 5.44 -0.62
N ASN A 45 5.45 4.70 -1.60
CA ASN A 45 5.67 5.19 -2.96
C ASN A 45 4.70 4.47 -3.92
N THR A 46 4.31 5.09 -5.03
CA THR A 46 3.44 4.49 -6.04
C THR A 46 4.02 3.22 -6.64
N ALA A 47 5.35 3.09 -6.70
CA ALA A 47 6.03 1.85 -7.09
C ALA A 47 5.74 0.66 -6.14
N ASN A 48 5.36 0.91 -4.88
CA ASN A 48 4.95 -0.14 -3.95
C ASN A 48 3.46 -0.51 -4.13
N LEU A 49 2.71 0.31 -4.87
CA LEU A 49 1.26 0.20 -5.11
C LEU A 49 0.93 -0.31 -6.51
N THR A 50 1.94 -0.60 -7.34
CA THR A 50 1.71 -1.39 -8.56
C THR A 50 1.26 -2.79 -8.17
N ALA A 51 0.22 -3.29 -8.85
CA ALA A 51 -0.30 -4.65 -8.69
C ALA A 51 0.86 -5.62 -8.52
N TYR A 52 0.95 -6.23 -7.34
CA TYR A 52 1.98 -7.20 -7.06
C TYR A 52 1.62 -8.43 -7.88
N GLU A 53 2.18 -8.56 -9.08
CA GLU A 53 2.35 -9.90 -9.65
C GLU A 53 3.01 -10.72 -8.55
N PRO A 54 2.38 -11.81 -8.09
CA PRO A 54 2.88 -12.56 -6.96
C PRO A 54 4.32 -12.92 -7.28
N ARG A 55 5.29 -12.30 -6.58
CA ARG A 55 6.65 -12.85 -6.56
C ARG A 55 6.48 -14.25 -5.99
N LYS A 56 6.45 -15.24 -6.88
CA LYS A 56 6.59 -16.65 -6.55
C LYS A 56 7.79 -16.74 -5.61
N GLY A 57 7.51 -16.95 -4.33
CA GLY A 57 8.54 -17.04 -3.31
C GLY A 57 8.99 -15.68 -2.81
N HIS A 58 8.32 -15.15 -1.79
CA HIS A 58 9.00 -14.84 -0.54
C HIS A 58 7.92 -14.93 0.55
N ALA A 59 7.54 -16.17 0.86
CA ALA A 59 7.05 -16.47 2.18
C ALA A 59 8.13 -15.93 3.14
N LEU A 60 7.77 -14.95 3.96
CA LEU A 60 8.54 -14.62 5.14
C LEU A 60 8.56 -15.89 5.99
N ARG A 61 9.58 -16.72 5.77
CA ARG A 61 9.96 -17.79 6.69
C ARG A 61 10.38 -17.05 7.95
N ASN A 62 9.53 -17.10 8.97
CA ASN A 62 9.95 -16.86 10.35
C ASN A 62 11.17 -17.76 10.59
N VAL A 63 12.32 -17.13 10.81
CA VAL A 63 13.51 -17.73 11.42
C VAL A 63 13.72 -17.07 12.77
#